data_AF-A0A965AQF1-F1
#
_entry.id   AF-A0A965AQF1-F1
#
_cell.length_a   1.000
_cell.length_b   1.000
_cell.length_c   1.000
_cell.angle_alpha   90.00
_cell.angle_beta   90.00
_cell.angle_gamma   90.00
#
_symmetry.space_group_name_H-M   'P 1'
#
loop_
_entity.id
_entity.type
_entity.pdbx_description
1 polymer ?
#
loop_
_entity_poly.entity_id
_entity_poly.type
_entity_poly.pdbx_seq_one_letter_code
_entity_poly.pdbx_strand_id
1 'polypeptide(L)'
;MALKPGELVFAAPKRGKKAPQHISDVPAKDRKKFAEDLGLPGFRAKQVALHYFEHLNNNPDTWSDIPVDLRGTLKDLLLPELLSPVRSLECDRGRTRKDLWKMHDGV
;
A
#
# COMPACT_ATOMS: atom_id res chain seq x y z
N MET A 1 6.27 -29.91 -0.25
CA MET A 1 5.84 -31.17 0.37
C MET A 1 4.79 -30.81 1.42
N ALA A 2 3.56 -31.30 1.30
CA ALA A 2 2.50 -30.96 2.26
C ALA A 2 2.76 -31.69 3.59
N LEU A 3 2.59 -30.99 4.71
CA LEU A 3 2.79 -31.54 6.07
C LEU A 3 1.77 -32.64 6.36
N LYS A 4 2.20 -33.71 7.06
CA LYS A 4 1.28 -34.77 7.50
C LYS A 4 0.54 -34.36 8.79
N PRO A 5 -0.67 -34.89 9.04
CA PRO A 5 -1.39 -34.66 10.30
C PRO A 5 -0.53 -35.06 11.52
N GLY A 6 -0.37 -34.15 12.48
CA GLY A 6 0.41 -34.38 13.71
C GLY A 6 1.90 -34.03 13.62
N GLU A 7 2.39 -33.61 12.46
CA GLU A 7 3.79 -33.20 12.27
C GLU A 7 4.01 -31.77 12.81
N LEU A 8 4.81 -31.64 13.88
CA LEU A 8 5.11 -30.36 14.51
C LEU A 8 6.30 -29.69 13.82
N VAL A 9 6.08 -28.46 13.34
CA VAL A 9 7.15 -27.63 12.75
C VAL A 9 7.71 -26.71 13.83
N PHE A 10 8.90 -27.02 14.30
CA PHE A 10 9.63 -26.19 15.29
C PHE A 10 10.50 -25.10 14.65
N ALA A 11 10.69 -25.15 13.34
CA ALA A 11 11.38 -24.11 12.60
C ALA A 11 10.42 -22.94 12.32
N ALA A 12 10.76 -21.74 12.79
CA ALA A 12 9.98 -20.55 12.48
C ALA A 12 9.87 -20.38 10.95
N PRO A 13 8.66 -20.10 10.41
CA PRO A 13 8.52 -19.82 8.99
C PRO A 13 9.41 -18.65 8.59
N LYS A 14 9.99 -18.70 7.38
CA LYS A 14 10.80 -17.59 6.87
C LYS A 14 9.96 -16.32 6.94
N ARG A 15 10.47 -15.32 7.68
CA ARG A 15 9.80 -14.03 7.79
C ARG A 15 9.58 -13.48 6.38
N GLY A 16 8.34 -13.11 6.06
CA GLY A 16 7.98 -12.51 4.78
C GLY A 16 8.86 -11.30 4.46
N LYS A 17 8.93 -10.91 3.18
CA LYS A 17 9.65 -9.70 2.77
C LYS A 17 9.13 -8.52 3.59
N LYS A 18 10.04 -7.72 4.16
CA LYS A 18 9.64 -6.49 4.87
C LYS A 18 8.77 -5.64 3.95
N ALA A 19 7.64 -5.17 4.48
CA ALA A 19 6.77 -4.27 3.74
C ALA A 19 7.57 -3.02 3.34
N PRO A 20 7.44 -2.57 2.08
CA PRO A 20 7.95 -1.26 1.70
C PRO A 20 7.22 -0.18 2.51
N GLN A 21 7.93 0.91 2.82
CA GLN A 21 7.35 1.99 3.60
C GLN A 21 6.31 2.75 2.76
N HIS A 22 5.15 3.01 3.34
CA HIS A 22 4.06 3.71 2.67
C HIS A 22 3.81 5.09 3.30
N ILE A 23 3.31 6.06 2.54
CA ILE A 23 3.01 7.41 3.06
C ILE A 23 1.98 7.41 4.20
N SER A 24 1.17 6.35 4.31
CA SER A 24 0.24 6.11 5.44
C SER A 24 0.92 5.85 6.76
N ASP A 25 2.14 5.33 6.73
CA ASP A 25 2.91 5.04 7.93
C ASP A 25 3.64 6.30 8.43
N VAL A 26 3.66 7.37 7.62
CA VAL A 26 4.39 8.61 7.88
C VAL A 26 3.44 9.71 8.38
N PRO A 27 3.67 10.27 9.58
CA PRO A 27 2.91 11.41 10.09
C PRO A 27 2.99 12.61 9.13
N ALA A 28 1.93 13.41 9.04
CA ALA A 28 1.82 14.50 8.07
C ALA A 28 3.01 15.48 8.08
N LYS A 29 3.56 15.78 9.27
CA LYS A 29 4.73 16.66 9.45
C LYS A 29 6.04 16.10 8.85
N ASP A 30 6.15 14.77 8.76
CA ASP A 30 7.38 14.07 8.35
C ASP A 30 7.36 13.66 6.88
N ARG A 31 6.21 13.78 6.18
CA ARG A 31 6.05 13.37 4.78
C ARG A 31 6.95 14.13 3.81
N LYS A 32 7.20 15.42 4.08
CA LYS A 32 8.12 16.24 3.26
C LYS A 32 9.53 15.65 3.30
N LYS A 33 10.01 15.35 4.51
CA LYS A 33 11.32 14.73 4.73
C LYS A 33 11.38 13.34 4.10
N PHE A 34 10.33 12.55 4.24
CA PHE A 34 10.24 11.22 3.62
C PHE A 34 10.43 11.26 2.09
N ALA A 35 9.83 12.23 1.39
CA ALA A 35 10.09 12.40 -0.04
C ALA A 35 11.52 12.88 -0.34
N GLU A 36 12.05 13.80 0.46
CA GLU A 36 13.43 14.30 0.30
C GLU A 36 14.47 13.18 0.49
N ASP A 37 14.27 12.30 1.48
CA ASP A 37 15.11 11.12 1.73
C ASP A 37 15.08 10.11 0.55
N LEU A 38 14.00 10.12 -0.24
CA LEU A 38 13.84 9.33 -1.47
C LEU A 38 14.33 10.05 -2.73
N GLY A 39 14.95 11.24 -2.59
CA GLY A 39 15.46 12.03 -3.72
C GLY A 39 14.38 12.79 -4.50
N LEU A 40 13.17 12.89 -3.96
CA LEU A 40 12.05 13.60 -4.57
C LEU A 40 11.94 15.02 -3.99
N PRO A 41 11.42 16.00 -4.77
CA PRO A 41 11.08 17.30 -4.19
C PRO A 41 10.02 17.14 -3.09
N GLY A 42 10.29 17.64 -1.89
CA GLY A 42 9.43 17.39 -0.71
C GLY A 42 7.95 17.83 -0.87
N PHE A 43 7.66 18.79 -1.74
CA PHE A 43 6.26 19.18 -2.03
C PHE A 43 5.46 18.10 -2.77
N ARG A 44 6.12 17.16 -3.48
CA ARG A 44 5.45 16.04 -4.15
C ARG A 44 4.75 15.11 -3.15
N ALA A 45 5.32 14.92 -1.96
CA ALA A 45 4.64 14.17 -0.90
C ALA A 45 3.32 14.82 -0.49
N LYS A 46 3.23 16.15 -0.49
CA LYS A 46 1.98 16.86 -0.18
C LYS A 46 0.92 16.64 -1.26
N GLN A 47 1.30 16.70 -2.54
CA GLN A 47 0.38 16.43 -3.65
C GLN A 47 -0.16 14.99 -3.60
N VAL A 48 0.73 14.01 -3.41
CA VAL A 48 0.33 12.59 -3.30
C VAL A 48 -0.52 12.35 -2.05
N ALA A 49 -0.19 12.98 -0.93
CA ALA A 49 -1.02 12.88 0.29
C ALA A 49 -2.42 13.45 0.09
N LEU A 50 -2.58 14.55 -0.66
CA LEU A 50 -3.89 15.11 -0.98
C LEU A 50 -4.75 14.11 -1.75
N HIS A 51 -4.20 13.52 -2.82
CA HIS A 51 -4.89 12.49 -3.59
C HIS A 51 -5.25 11.26 -2.75
N TYR A 52 -4.33 10.79 -1.93
CA TYR A 52 -4.52 9.57 -1.15
C TYR A 52 -5.50 9.74 0.02
N PHE A 53 -5.34 10.79 0.84
CA PHE A 53 -6.13 10.96 2.07
C PHE A 53 -7.40 11.76 1.89
N GLU A 54 -7.40 12.78 1.03
CA GLU A 54 -8.58 13.64 0.83
C GLU A 54 -9.43 13.15 -0.34
N HIS A 55 -8.82 12.84 -1.49
CA HIS A 55 -9.56 12.35 -2.67
C HIS A 55 -9.79 10.82 -2.66
N LEU A 56 -9.24 10.09 -1.69
CA LEU A 56 -9.33 8.63 -1.59
C LEU A 56 -8.91 7.91 -2.88
N ASN A 57 -7.86 8.43 -3.51
CA ASN A 57 -7.47 8.06 -4.86
C ASN A 57 -5.97 7.74 -4.94
N ASN A 58 -5.67 6.47 -5.17
CA ASN A 58 -4.32 5.95 -5.36
C ASN A 58 -4.00 5.64 -6.84
N ASN A 59 -4.84 6.09 -7.79
CA ASN A 59 -4.61 5.90 -9.22
C ASN A 59 -3.78 7.04 -9.82
N PRO A 60 -2.51 6.80 -10.18
CA PRO A 60 -1.60 7.81 -10.72
C PRO A 60 -2.15 8.50 -11.97
N ASP A 61 -2.87 7.77 -12.83
CA ASP A 61 -3.34 8.29 -14.14
C ASP A 61 -4.31 9.46 -14.00
N THR A 62 -4.96 9.55 -12.84
CA THR A 62 -5.95 10.58 -12.50
C THR A 62 -5.33 11.82 -11.84
N TRP A 63 -4.04 11.81 -11.51
CA TRP A 63 -3.35 12.94 -10.87
C TRP A 63 -2.99 14.03 -11.89
N SER A 64 -3.97 14.89 -12.20
CA SER A 64 -3.84 15.94 -13.22
C SER A 64 -2.78 17.01 -12.91
N ASP A 65 -2.44 17.21 -11.64
CA ASP A 65 -1.44 18.17 -11.15
C ASP A 65 -0.01 17.61 -11.07
N ILE A 66 0.16 16.33 -11.43
CA ILE A 66 1.46 15.64 -11.49
C ILE A 66 1.79 15.32 -12.96
N PRO A 67 2.99 15.69 -13.44
CA PRO A 67 3.46 15.33 -14.78
C PRO A 67 3.43 13.82 -15.04
N VAL A 68 3.02 13.41 -16.25
CA VAL A 68 2.76 12.01 -16.60
C VAL A 68 3.97 11.11 -16.35
N ASP A 69 5.15 11.61 -16.67
CA ASP A 69 6.46 10.97 -16.49
C ASP A 69 6.81 10.71 -15.01
N LEU A 70 6.28 11.51 -14.08
CA LEU A 70 6.58 11.38 -12.65
C LEU A 70 5.57 10.52 -11.88
N ARG A 71 4.36 10.31 -12.41
CA ARG A 71 3.28 9.64 -11.66
C ARG A 71 3.63 8.21 -11.24
N GLY A 72 4.25 7.44 -12.14
CA GLY A 72 4.69 6.06 -11.87
C GLY A 72 5.73 6.02 -10.74
N THR A 73 6.78 6.81 -10.88
CA THR A 73 7.85 6.93 -9.86
C THR A 73 7.32 7.35 -8.49
N LEU A 74 6.40 8.31 -8.45
CA LEU A 74 5.78 8.75 -7.19
C LEU A 74 4.90 7.68 -6.57
N LYS A 75 4.13 6.93 -7.38
CA LYS A 75 3.36 5.79 -6.90
C LYS A 75 4.27 4.73 -6.29
N ASP A 76 5.30 4.31 -7.01
CA ASP A 76 6.16 3.21 -6.56
C ASP A 76 6.93 3.55 -5.28
N LEU A 77 7.37 4.80 -5.13
CA LEU A 77 8.16 5.24 -3.98
C LEU A 77 7.33 5.65 -2.77
N LEU A 78 6.16 6.26 -2.96
CA LEU A 78 5.34 6.81 -1.85
C LEU A 78 4.09 6.00 -1.55
N LEU A 79 3.53 5.31 -2.55
CA LEU A 79 2.30 4.52 -2.47
C LEU A 79 2.51 3.10 -3.02
N PRO A 80 3.50 2.33 -2.52
CA PRO A 80 3.69 0.96 -2.94
C PRO A 80 2.44 0.11 -2.67
N GLU A 81 2.13 -0.83 -3.56
CA GLU A 81 0.95 -1.69 -3.40
C GLU A 81 1.17 -2.67 -2.24
N LEU A 82 0.42 -2.48 -1.15
CA LEU A 82 0.50 -3.30 0.06
C LEU A 82 -0.59 -4.36 0.18
N LEU A 83 -1.76 -4.11 -0.42
CA LEU A 83 -2.95 -4.95 -0.31
C LEU A 83 -3.61 -5.05 -1.68
N SER A 84 -3.96 -6.28 -2.08
CA SER A 84 -4.77 -6.56 -3.27
C SER A 84 -6.09 -7.22 -2.86
N PRO A 85 -7.24 -6.77 -3.40
CA PRO A 85 -8.52 -7.37 -3.05
C PRO A 85 -8.64 -8.76 -3.69
N VAL A 86 -9.05 -9.76 -2.92
CA VAL A 86 -9.24 -11.14 -3.38
C VAL A 86 -10.72 -11.46 -3.56
N ARG A 87 -11.54 -11.07 -2.58
CA ARG A 87 -12.97 -11.36 -2.57
C ARG A 87 -13.72 -10.35 -1.72
N SER A 88 -14.87 -9.91 -2.22
CA SER A 88 -15.84 -9.12 -1.47
C SER A 88 -17.10 -9.94 -1.23
N LEU A 89 -17.62 -9.88 -0.01
CA LEU A 89 -18.90 -10.46 0.38
C LEU A 89 -19.81 -9.36 0.91
N GLU A 90 -21.07 -9.40 0.49
CA GLU A 90 -22.09 -8.44 0.92
C GLU A 90 -23.29 -9.17 1.54
N CYS A 91 -23.82 -8.59 2.60
CA CYS A 91 -25.03 -9.06 3.30
C CYS A 91 -26.04 -7.91 3.42
N ASP A 92 -27.29 -8.25 3.72
CA ASP A 92 -28.33 -7.28 4.09
C ASP A 92 -28.53 -6.14 3.08
N ARG A 93 -28.52 -6.47 1.77
CA ARG A 93 -28.61 -5.51 0.65
C ARG A 93 -27.48 -4.48 0.67
N GLY A 94 -26.26 -4.91 0.98
CA GLY A 94 -25.06 -4.07 0.99
C GLY A 94 -24.84 -3.27 2.28
N ARG A 95 -25.69 -3.46 3.31
CA ARG A 95 -25.49 -2.81 4.62
C ARG A 95 -24.30 -3.37 5.39
N THR A 96 -23.77 -4.52 4.98
CA THR A 96 -22.56 -5.10 5.53
C THR A 96 -21.71 -5.64 4.39
N ARG A 97 -20.44 -5.23 4.35
CA ARG A 97 -19.45 -5.69 3.38
C ARG A 97 -18.22 -6.22 4.12
N LYS A 98 -17.72 -7.38 3.68
CA LYS A 98 -16.49 -7.99 4.16
C LYS A 98 -15.55 -8.22 2.98
N ASP A 99 -14.39 -7.58 3.03
CA ASP A 99 -13.36 -7.71 2.02
C ASP A 99 -12.22 -8.60 2.52
N LEU A 100 -11.86 -9.60 1.71
CA LEU A 100 -10.66 -10.40 1.86
C LEU A 100 -9.55 -9.76 1.04
N TRP A 101 -8.44 -9.46 1.72
CA TRP A 101 -7.27 -8.84 1.14
C TRP A 101 -6.09 -9.81 1.16
N LYS A 102 -5.25 -9.74 0.12
CA LYS A 102 -3.96 -10.40 0.05
C LYS A 102 -2.87 -9.36 0.28
N MET A 103 -1.94 -9.67 1.19
CA MET A 103 -0.80 -8.81 1.52
C MET A 103 0.29 -8.86 0.44
N HIS A 104 1.19 -7.88 0.47
CA HIS A 104 2.29 -7.68 -0.50
C HIS A 104 3.24 -8.87 -0.61
N ASP A 105 3.41 -9.65 0.46
CA ASP A 105 4.28 -10.82 0.49
C ASP A 105 3.62 -12.09 -0.04
N GLY A 106 2.31 -12.05 -0.28
CA GLY A 106 1.54 -13.11 -0.92
C GLY A 106 1.45 -14.41 -0.13
N VAL A 107 1.75 -14.36 1.16
CA VAL A 107 1.62 -15.47 2.12
C VAL A 107 0.21 -15.53 2.68
#